data_AF-A0A3D4EUE9-F1
#
_entry.id   AF-A0A3D4EUE9-F1
#
_cell.length_a   1.000
_cell.length_b   1.000
_cell.length_c   1.000
_cell.angle_alpha   90.00
_cell.angle_beta   90.00
_cell.angle_gamma   90.00
#
_symmetry.space_group_name_H-M   'P 1'
#
loop_
_entity.id
_entity.type
_entity.pdbx_description
1 polymer ?
#
loop_
_entity_poly.entity_id
_entity_poly.type
_entity_poly.pdbx_seq_one_letter_code
_entity_poly.pdbx_strand_id
1 'polypeptide(L)'
;MSSQAKGDHYIKRLSGVPGDTIQIDEPNLYINGDKATEETLLRVMSKEPDSKGYPYTGYTNPRRTGGQKTLFSDSSHSVTLDANPDKGNNYREFFALGDNSTDSLDSRYWGSVKQYNLVGPAFISLWPFNSGHWGFIK
;
A
#
# COMPACT_ATOMS: atom_id res chain seq x y z
N MET A 1 -20.00 2.76 -3.87
CA MET A 1 -18.84 1.90 -4.13
C MET A 1 -18.37 2.21 -5.53
N SER A 2 -17.18 2.78 -5.70
CA SER A 2 -16.62 3.02 -7.03
C SER A 2 -16.20 1.68 -7.62
N SER A 3 -16.93 1.17 -8.62
CA SER A 3 -16.45 0.04 -9.40
C SER A 3 -15.20 0.48 -10.15
N GLN A 4 -14.04 -0.10 -9.85
CA GLN A 4 -12.89 0.00 -10.76
C GLN A 4 -13.38 -0.46 -12.13
N ALA A 5 -13.33 0.44 -13.10
CA ALA A 5 -13.72 0.12 -14.46
C ALA A 5 -12.76 -0.95 -14.98
N LYS A 6 -13.31 -1.89 -15.76
CA LYS A 6 -12.58 -3.01 -16.36
C LYS A 6 -11.53 -2.44 -17.34
N GLY A 7 -10.31 -2.15 -16.88
CA GLY A 7 -9.24 -1.57 -17.69
C GLY A 7 -8.13 -0.79 -16.96
N ASP A 8 -8.32 -0.42 -15.69
CA ASP A 8 -7.29 0.36 -14.98
C ASP A 8 -6.25 -0.53 -14.31
N HIS A 9 -4.97 -0.24 -14.55
CA HIS A 9 -3.83 -0.89 -13.90
C HIS A 9 -3.14 0.09 -12.95
N TYR A 10 -2.84 -0.38 -11.74
CA TYR A 10 -2.17 0.41 -10.71
C TYR A 10 -0.86 -0.25 -10.28
N ILE A 11 0.19 0.56 -10.11
CA ILE A 11 1.42 0.14 -9.43
C ILE A 11 1.40 0.74 -8.02
N LYS A 12 1.48 -0.13 -7.03
CA LYS A 12 1.52 0.19 -5.60
C LYS A 12 2.51 -0.76 -4.93
N ARG A 13 3.00 -0.38 -3.75
CA ARG A 13 3.80 -1.26 -2.92
C ARG A 13 2.89 -2.28 -2.25
N LEU A 14 3.31 -3.53 -2.25
CA LEU A 14 2.67 -4.57 -1.44
C LEU A 14 3.13 -4.38 0.02
N SER A 15 2.21 -3.93 0.87
CA SER A 15 2.50 -3.54 2.27
C SER A 15 1.88 -4.48 3.30
N GLY A 16 1.12 -5.48 2.86
CA GLY A 16 0.57 -6.53 3.70
C GLY A 16 0.21 -7.75 2.89
N VAL A 17 0.45 -8.93 3.45
CA VAL A 17 0.22 -10.23 2.81
C VAL A 17 -0.87 -11.02 3.55
N PRO A 18 -1.38 -12.12 2.97
CA PRO A 18 -2.52 -12.82 3.52
C PRO A 18 -2.25 -13.31 4.96
N GLY A 19 -3.13 -12.95 5.89
CA GLY A 19 -2.99 -13.24 7.32
C GLY A 19 -2.48 -12.08 8.17
N ASP A 20 -1.88 -11.05 7.55
CA ASP A 20 -1.39 -9.90 8.30
C ASP A 20 -2.54 -9.06 8.86
N THR A 21 -2.30 -8.48 10.04
CA THR A 21 -3.10 -7.39 10.58
C THR A 21 -2.38 -6.06 10.37
N ILE A 22 -2.98 -5.19 9.59
CA ILE A 22 -2.39 -3.91 9.17
C ILE A 22 -2.99 -2.77 9.98
N GLN A 23 -2.15 -1.90 10.51
CA GLN A 23 -2.53 -0.67 11.22
C GLN A 23 -1.63 0.49 10.78
N ILE A 24 -2.21 1.68 10.66
CA ILE A 24 -1.47 2.92 10.40
C ILE A 24 -1.64 3.85 11.62
N ASP A 25 -0.57 4.00 12.38
CA ASP A 25 -0.44 5.02 13.42
C ASP A 25 0.63 6.02 12.96
N GLU A 26 0.15 7.13 12.38
CA GLU A 26 0.96 8.04 11.57
C GLU A 26 2.23 8.50 12.31
N PRO A 27 3.40 8.51 11.67
CA PRO A 27 3.67 8.21 10.25
C PRO A 27 3.94 6.72 9.95
N ASN A 28 3.69 5.83 10.91
CA ASN A 28 4.20 4.47 10.90
C ASN A 28 3.13 3.45 10.47
N LEU A 29 3.60 2.41 9.79
CA LEU A 29 2.86 1.21 9.46
C LEU A 29 3.23 0.12 10.46
N TYR A 30 2.22 -0.56 10.98
CA TYR A 30 2.36 -1.71 11.86
C TYR A 30 1.75 -2.94 11.19
N ILE A 31 2.46 -4.05 11.29
CA ILE A 31 2.08 -5.36 10.77
C ILE A 31 2.08 -6.33 11.96
N ASN A 32 0.93 -6.94 12.24
CA ASN A 32 0.73 -7.85 13.36
C ASN A 32 1.07 -7.24 14.74
N GLY A 33 0.92 -5.91 14.86
CA GLY A 33 1.20 -5.14 16.09
C GLY A 33 2.63 -4.62 16.20
N ASP A 34 3.55 -5.11 15.37
CA ASP A 34 4.93 -4.64 15.33
C ASP A 34 5.13 -3.61 14.23
N LYS A 35 6.05 -2.67 14.44
CA LYS A 35 6.39 -1.68 13.40
C LYS A 35 7.01 -2.39 12.20
N ALA A 36 6.57 -2.04 10.98
CA ALA A 36 7.11 -2.62 9.75
C ALA A 36 8.64 -2.43 9.65
N THR A 37 9.35 -3.43 9.12
CA THR A 37 10.82 -3.48 9.16
C THR A 37 11.46 -3.60 7.78
N GLU A 38 10.66 -3.77 6.74
CA GLU A 38 11.09 -3.84 5.36
C GLU A 38 11.70 -2.50 4.96
N GLU A 39 12.90 -2.53 4.37
CA GLU A 39 13.71 -1.34 4.07
C GLU A 39 12.93 -0.24 3.35
N THR A 40 12.12 -0.63 2.37
CA THR A 40 11.32 0.32 1.59
C THR A 40 10.18 0.96 2.39
N LEU A 41 9.57 0.22 3.32
CA LEU A 41 8.55 0.76 4.23
C LEU A 41 9.21 1.68 5.27
N LEU A 42 10.35 1.25 5.82
CA LEU A 42 11.17 2.08 6.71
C LEU A 42 11.59 3.39 6.05
N ARG A 43 11.94 3.36 4.75
CA ARG A 43 12.30 4.55 3.98
C ARG A 43 11.15 5.56 3.87
N VAL A 44 9.92 5.09 3.68
CA VAL A 44 8.74 5.96 3.67
C VAL A 44 8.47 6.51 5.07
N MET A 45 8.51 5.65 6.10
CA MET A 45 8.25 6.02 7.49
C MET A 45 9.31 6.94 8.11
N SER A 46 10.56 6.90 7.63
CA SER A 46 11.63 7.74 8.15
C SER A 46 11.42 9.22 7.84
N LYS A 47 10.60 9.54 6.82
CA LYS A 47 10.34 10.91 6.35
C LYS A 47 11.58 11.64 5.86
N GLU A 48 12.68 10.92 5.71
CA GLU A 48 13.93 11.46 5.20
C GLU A 48 13.77 11.83 3.73
N PRO A 49 14.42 12.92 3.26
CA PRO A 49 14.43 13.29 1.86
C PRO A 49 14.92 12.16 0.95
N ASP A 50 14.26 12.00 -0.20
CA ASP A 50 14.73 11.17 -1.29
C ASP A 50 16.03 11.72 -1.90
N SER A 51 16.58 11.03 -2.90
CA SER A 51 17.83 11.47 -3.57
C SER A 51 17.70 12.82 -4.28
N LYS A 52 16.48 13.34 -4.46
CA LYS A 52 16.18 14.64 -5.06
C LYS A 52 15.83 15.70 -4.01
N GLY A 53 15.88 15.36 -2.72
CA GLY A 53 15.59 16.27 -1.61
C GLY A 53 14.11 16.38 -1.24
N TYR A 54 13.23 15.54 -1.80
CA TYR A 54 11.81 15.54 -1.45
C TYR A 54 11.54 14.62 -0.25
N PRO A 55 11.07 15.13 0.89
CA PRO A 55 10.78 14.30 2.06
C PRO A 55 9.53 13.45 1.85
N TYR A 56 9.58 12.21 2.34
CA TYR A 56 8.36 11.43 2.54
C TYR A 56 7.54 12.03 3.68
N THR A 57 6.22 11.86 3.59
CA THR A 57 5.30 12.23 4.69
C THR A 57 5.18 11.13 5.74
N GLY A 58 5.66 9.93 5.44
CA GLY A 58 5.27 8.70 6.13
C GLY A 58 3.89 8.22 5.69
N TYR A 59 3.43 7.11 6.27
CA TYR A 59 2.08 6.61 6.04
C TYR A 59 1.07 7.41 6.84
N THR A 60 0.02 7.84 6.15
CA THR A 60 -1.02 8.71 6.71
C THR A 60 -2.37 8.01 6.63
N ASN A 61 -3.21 8.24 7.61
CA ASN A 61 -4.59 7.83 7.56
C ASN A 61 -5.34 8.66 6.51
N PRO A 62 -6.30 8.04 5.81
CA PRO A 62 -7.12 8.72 4.82
C PRO A 62 -7.97 9.78 5.51
N ARG A 63 -7.78 11.05 5.15
CA ARG A 63 -8.60 12.14 5.68
C ARG A 63 -10.00 12.00 5.09
N ARG A 64 -11.03 12.08 5.93
CA ARG A 64 -12.42 12.04 5.49
C ARG A 64 -12.67 13.15 4.47
N THR A 65 -12.87 12.79 3.21
CA THR A 65 -13.33 13.72 2.17
C THR A 65 -14.74 13.30 1.75
N GLY A 66 -15.72 14.18 1.92
CA GLY A 66 -17.05 14.05 1.32
C GLY A 66 -17.84 12.78 1.68
N GLY A 67 -17.76 12.29 2.92
CA GLY A 67 -18.58 11.15 3.38
C GLY A 67 -18.16 9.77 2.86
N GLN A 68 -17.02 9.65 2.17
CA GLN A 68 -16.46 8.34 1.81
C GLN A 68 -16.04 7.58 3.07
N LYS A 69 -16.48 6.33 3.19
CA LYS A 69 -16.09 5.39 4.25
C LYS A 69 -14.64 4.97 3.98
N THR A 70 -13.71 5.44 4.80
CA THR A 70 -12.31 5.05 4.73
C THR A 70 -12.05 3.86 5.65
N LEU A 71 -11.07 3.02 5.32
CA LEU A 71 -10.75 1.82 6.12
C LEU A 71 -9.95 2.13 7.39
N PHE A 72 -9.50 3.35 7.59
CA PHE A 72 -8.79 3.78 8.80
C PHE A 72 -9.35 5.13 9.21
N SER A 73 -10.33 5.12 10.11
CA SER A 73 -10.97 6.34 10.61
C SER A 73 -10.14 7.06 11.68
N ASP A 74 -9.25 6.32 12.33
CA ASP A 74 -8.40 6.74 13.45
C ASP A 74 -7.21 5.77 13.58
N SER A 75 -6.23 6.14 14.42
CA SER A 75 -5.00 5.36 14.64
C SER A 75 -5.21 4.03 15.35
N SER A 76 -6.41 3.74 15.88
CA SER A 76 -6.72 2.45 16.51
C SER A 76 -7.28 1.41 15.54
N HIS A 77 -7.62 1.83 14.31
CA HIS A 77 -8.20 0.93 13.33
C HIS A 77 -7.15 -0.01 12.75
N SER A 78 -7.49 -1.30 12.70
CA SER A 78 -6.68 -2.32 12.05
C SER A 78 -7.53 -3.18 11.12
N VAL A 79 -6.90 -3.74 10.09
CA VAL A 79 -7.52 -4.62 9.11
C VAL A 79 -6.74 -5.93 9.05
N THR A 80 -7.39 -7.04 9.36
CA THR A 80 -6.83 -8.38 9.17
C THR A 80 -7.14 -8.89 7.76
N LEU A 81 -6.10 -9.24 7.01
CA LEU A 81 -6.20 -9.72 5.64
C LEU A 81 -6.56 -11.20 5.61
N ASP A 82 -7.55 -11.57 4.80
CA ASP A 82 -7.96 -12.96 4.68
C ASP A 82 -6.84 -13.83 4.08
N ALA A 83 -6.38 -14.79 4.89
CA ALA A 83 -5.38 -15.79 4.52
C ALA A 83 -6.00 -17.03 3.85
N ASN A 84 -7.29 -17.29 4.07
CA ASN A 84 -7.85 -18.61 3.84
C ASN A 84 -8.80 -18.63 2.63
N PRO A 85 -8.39 -19.21 1.49
CA PRO A 85 -9.28 -19.38 0.35
C PRO A 85 -10.47 -20.32 0.66
N ASP A 86 -10.36 -21.20 1.66
CA ASP A 86 -11.37 -22.22 1.97
C ASP A 86 -12.56 -21.69 2.80
N LYS A 87 -12.58 -20.39 3.14
CA LYS A 87 -13.70 -19.73 3.84
C LYS A 87 -14.88 -19.33 2.94
N GLY A 88 -14.94 -19.90 1.74
CA GLY A 88 -16.05 -19.72 0.77
C GLY A 88 -15.88 -18.54 -0.18
N ASN A 89 -14.90 -17.67 0.02
CA ASN A 89 -14.55 -16.58 -0.90
C ASN A 89 -13.52 -17.02 -1.97
N ASN A 90 -12.74 -18.09 -1.72
CA ASN A 90 -11.74 -18.69 -2.61
C ASN A 90 -10.65 -17.73 -3.11
N TYR A 91 -10.29 -16.74 -2.29
CA TYR A 91 -9.17 -15.85 -2.57
C TYR A 91 -8.48 -15.39 -1.30
N ARG A 92 -7.21 -15.07 -1.44
CA ARG A 92 -6.41 -14.38 -0.43
C ARG A 92 -6.49 -12.86 -0.60
N GLU A 93 -6.29 -12.13 0.48
CA GLU A 93 -6.29 -10.68 0.49
C GLU A 93 -4.90 -10.11 0.77
N PHE A 94 -4.64 -8.97 0.16
CA PHE A 94 -3.38 -8.25 0.23
C PHE A 94 -3.67 -6.78 0.54
N PHE A 95 -2.66 -6.04 1.00
CA PHE A 95 -2.81 -4.62 1.28
C PHE A 95 -1.77 -3.82 0.51
N ALA A 96 -2.22 -2.84 -0.25
CA ALA A 96 -1.37 -2.06 -1.14
C ALA A 96 -1.35 -0.59 -0.74
N LEU A 97 -0.15 -0.02 -0.57
CA LEU A 97 0.05 1.39 -0.25
C LEU A 97 0.94 2.07 -1.30
N GLY A 98 0.71 3.37 -1.51
CA GLY A 98 1.65 4.22 -2.24
C GLY A 98 2.67 4.87 -1.31
N ASP A 99 3.91 4.97 -1.78
CA ASP A 99 4.99 5.62 -1.03
C ASP A 99 4.75 7.13 -0.87
N ASN A 100 4.15 7.77 -1.89
CA ASN A 100 3.61 9.13 -1.78
C ASN A 100 2.24 9.09 -1.09
N SER A 101 2.26 8.77 0.21
CA SER A 101 1.08 8.44 1.00
C SER A 101 -0.04 9.48 0.91
N THR A 102 0.26 10.78 0.97
CA THR A 102 -0.77 11.82 0.94
C THR A 102 -1.45 11.98 -0.42
N ASP A 103 -0.82 11.51 -1.50
CA ASP A 103 -1.29 11.67 -2.88
C ASP A 103 -1.50 10.30 -3.56
N SER A 104 -1.77 9.28 -2.76
CA SER A 104 -2.02 7.93 -3.24
C SER A 104 -3.44 7.51 -2.92
N LEU A 105 -4.25 7.29 -3.95
CA LEU A 105 -5.45 6.46 -3.85
C LEU A 105 -4.99 5.00 -3.82
N ASP A 106 -5.22 4.33 -2.70
CA ASP A 106 -4.78 2.96 -2.43
C ASP A 106 -5.70 2.20 -1.44
N SER A 107 -5.22 1.11 -0.83
CA SER A 107 -6.04 0.24 0.03
C SER A 107 -6.67 0.96 1.22
N ARG A 108 -6.15 2.11 1.65
CA ARG A 108 -6.80 2.96 2.67
C ARG A 108 -8.19 3.45 2.26
N TYR A 109 -8.43 3.57 0.95
CA TYR A 109 -9.66 4.08 0.37
C TYR A 109 -10.54 2.97 -0.21
N TRP A 110 -9.95 2.00 -0.93
CA TRP A 110 -10.73 1.03 -1.69
C TRP A 110 -10.89 -0.35 -1.05
N GLY A 111 -10.11 -0.71 -0.02
CA GLY A 111 -10.14 -2.07 0.49
C GLY A 111 -8.81 -2.82 0.42
N SER A 112 -8.82 -4.03 0.97
CA SER A 112 -7.83 -5.04 0.60
C SER A 112 -7.92 -5.36 -0.91
N VAL A 113 -6.79 -5.77 -1.47
CA VAL A 113 -6.66 -6.23 -2.85
C VAL A 113 -6.85 -7.74 -2.88
N LYS A 114 -7.85 -8.20 -3.62
CA LYS A 114 -8.13 -9.63 -3.78
C LYS A 114 -7.10 -10.27 -4.71
N GLN A 115 -6.72 -11.51 -4.43
CA GLN A 115 -5.68 -12.22 -5.17
C GLN A 115 -5.83 -12.18 -6.70
N TYR A 116 -7.07 -12.33 -7.21
CA TYR A 116 -7.32 -12.33 -8.66
C TYR A 116 -7.16 -10.97 -9.33
N ASN A 117 -7.04 -9.87 -8.57
CA ASN A 117 -6.74 -8.55 -9.10
C ASN A 117 -5.22 -8.26 -9.14
N LEU A 118 -4.38 -9.16 -8.62
CA LEU A 118 -2.93 -9.04 -8.70
C LEU A 118 -2.42 -9.61 -10.02
N VAL A 119 -1.81 -8.75 -10.83
CA VAL A 119 -1.17 -9.16 -12.09
C VAL A 119 0.21 -9.76 -11.83
N GLY A 120 1.01 -9.13 -10.96
CA GLY A 120 2.37 -9.56 -10.63
C GLY A 120 3.28 -8.43 -10.17
N PRO A 121 4.54 -8.74 -9.82
CA PRO A 121 5.52 -7.73 -9.40
C PRO A 121 5.98 -6.88 -10.59
N ALA A 122 6.32 -5.61 -10.32
CA ALA A 122 7.13 -4.81 -11.23
C ALA A 122 8.60 -5.24 -11.06
N PHE A 123 9.25 -5.65 -12.16
CA PHE A 123 10.63 -6.16 -12.13
C PHE A 123 11.59 -5.37 -13.02
N ILE A 124 11.09 -4.56 -13.97
CA ILE A 124 11.90 -3.68 -14.83
C ILE A 124 11.31 -2.27 -14.80
N SER A 125 12.17 -1.29 -14.58
CA SER A 125 11.90 0.12 -14.86
C SER A 125 12.39 0.45 -16.27
N LEU A 126 11.47 0.84 -17.16
CA LEU A 126 11.75 1.12 -18.57
C LEU A 126 12.21 2.56 -18.83
N TRP A 127 12.01 3.49 -17.90
CA TRP A 127 12.26 4.92 -18.11
C TRP A 127 12.72 5.60 -16.81
N PRO A 128 13.56 6.67 -16.87
CA PRO A 128 14.32 7.16 -18.03
C PRO A 128 15.59 6.36 -18.31
N PHE A 129 15.97 6.22 -19.59
CA PHE A 129 17.23 5.55 -19.98
C PHE A 129 18.49 6.25 -19.44
N ASN A 130 18.45 7.58 -19.33
CA ASN A 130 19.65 8.38 -19.07
C ASN A 130 19.85 8.75 -17.59
N SER A 131 18.98 8.29 -16.69
CA SER A 131 19.01 8.67 -15.26
C SER A 131 19.62 7.61 -14.34
N GLY A 132 19.98 6.45 -14.87
CA GLY A 132 20.39 5.30 -14.06
C GLY A 132 19.23 4.57 -13.36
N HIS A 133 17.98 5.00 -13.60
CA HIS A 133 16.77 4.33 -13.10
C HIS A 133 16.16 3.35 -14.12
N TRP A 134 16.84 3.09 -15.24
CA TRP A 134 16.48 2.06 -16.20
C TRP A 134 17.11 0.72 -15.82
N GLY A 135 16.34 -0.38 -15.97
CA GLY A 135 16.80 -1.74 -15.74
C GLY A 135 16.00 -2.47 -14.66
N PHE A 136 16.58 -3.52 -14.09
CA PHE A 136 15.92 -4.33 -13.08
C PHE A 136 15.76 -3.58 -11.74
N ILE A 137 14.56 -3.69 -11.17
CA ILE A 137 14.29 -3.21 -9.81
C ILE A 137 14.96 -4.18 -8.83
N LYS A 138 15.78 -3.66 -7.92
CA LYS A 138 16.48 -4.42 -6.88
C LYS A 138 15.75 -4.33 -5.55
#